data_AF-A0A7W8RTI8-F1
#
_entry.id   AF-A0A7W8RTI8-F1
#
_cell.length_a   1.000
_cell.length_b   1.000
_cell.length_c   1.000
_cell.angle_alpha   90.00
_cell.angle_beta   90.00
_cell.angle_gamma   90.00
#
_symmetry.space_group_name_H-M   'P 1'
#
loop_
_entity.id
_entity.type
_entity.pdbx_description
1 polymer ?
#
loop_
_entity_poly.entity_id
_entity_poly.type
_entity_poly.pdbx_seq_one_letter_code
_entity_poly.pdbx_strand_id
1 'polypeptide(L)'
;MARPAAVTPDAIRSTVLAMLAEAGETAPASDARFRRIVSVRKLRARLGAGDPATLSRHLNAIEAELVQAGLTGFAVPDVPAEIAAQMRALWEAAVATQLDGIVRLRRETEARVEASTEAQRNAGLKVELLRVELTDVRSQLSARDAELAVARAGFEAAGARSAAAEDAVATLRAQLAAVEAAAAESGRQHTRELATERARYDGLSKQLLRETAHQRETLQTERQRLEAELARAAERLGALEALRERLLTELAAQRQAQQQAAAEAAALVTVVEQQRQTLALVGSAATPGPSSAARRRARPAAKTAHAAESGLAGGARPSGHRPAAARKAR
;
A
#
# COMPACT_ATOMS: atom_id res chain seq x y z
N MET A 1 54.72 93.16 64.18
CA MET A 1 54.27 93.37 62.80
C MET A 1 53.01 94.22 62.84
N ALA A 2 53.08 95.38 62.19
CA ALA A 2 52.21 96.54 62.39
C ALA A 2 50.78 96.34 61.86
N ARG A 3 49.80 96.99 62.52
CA ARG A 3 48.41 97.13 62.05
C ARG A 3 48.40 97.63 60.59
N PRO A 4 47.61 97.05 59.67
CA PRO A 4 47.38 97.68 58.38
C PRO A 4 46.71 99.04 58.64
N ALA A 5 47.33 100.11 58.13
CA ALA A 5 46.79 101.46 58.22
C ALA A 5 45.35 101.45 57.68
N ALA A 6 44.40 101.96 58.47
CA ALA A 6 43.02 102.08 58.04
C ALA A 6 42.99 103.06 56.86
N VAL A 7 42.81 102.53 55.66
CA VAL A 7 42.62 103.33 54.45
C VAL A 7 41.30 104.08 54.61
N THR A 8 41.39 105.41 54.75
CA THR A 8 40.21 106.26 54.91
C THR A 8 39.54 106.53 53.55
N PRO A 9 38.21 106.74 53.50
CA PRO A 9 37.49 107.05 52.27
C PRO A 9 38.07 108.26 51.51
N ASP A 10 38.54 109.27 52.23
CA ASP A 10 39.17 110.46 51.63
C ASP A 10 40.54 110.16 51.00
N ALA A 11 41.29 109.20 51.56
CA ALA A 11 42.55 108.74 50.97
C ALA A 11 42.30 107.95 49.67
N ILE A 12 41.20 107.19 49.58
CA ILE A 12 40.77 106.51 48.35
C ILE A 12 40.36 107.54 47.29
N ARG A 13 39.56 108.54 47.67
CA ARG A 13 39.09 109.58 46.75
C ARG A 13 40.25 110.41 46.20
N SER A 14 41.20 110.82 47.04
CA SER A 14 42.37 111.60 46.60
C SER A 14 43.30 110.81 45.69
N THR A 15 43.52 109.51 45.95
CA THR A 15 44.32 108.65 45.07
C THR A 15 43.63 108.35 43.74
N VAL A 16 42.31 108.16 43.72
CA VAL A 16 41.57 107.99 42.46
C VAL A 16 41.63 109.26 41.61
N LEU A 17 41.45 110.45 42.21
CA LEU A 17 41.59 111.73 41.50
C LEU A 17 43.03 111.98 41.03
N ALA A 18 44.04 111.60 41.82
CA ALA A 18 45.43 111.66 41.40
C ALA A 18 45.74 110.71 40.22
N MET A 19 45.18 109.49 40.23
CA MET A 19 45.34 108.55 39.10
C MET A 19 44.68 109.05 37.81
N LEU A 20 43.56 109.77 37.91
CA LEU A 20 42.92 110.41 36.77
C LEU A 20 43.69 111.64 36.28
N ALA A 21 44.23 112.45 37.19
CA ALA A 21 45.09 113.59 36.86
C ALA A 21 46.43 113.18 36.23
N GLU A 22 47.08 112.12 36.73
CA GLU A 22 48.29 111.52 36.14
C GLU A 22 48.04 110.99 34.72
N ALA A 23 46.81 110.53 34.43
CA ALA A 23 46.40 110.12 33.09
C ALA A 23 46.03 111.28 32.16
N GLY A 24 46.12 112.54 32.64
CA GLY A 24 45.88 113.75 31.87
C GLY A 24 44.40 114.08 31.64
N GLU A 25 43.48 113.49 32.41
CA GLU A 25 42.05 113.76 32.27
C GLU A 25 41.58 114.83 33.28
N THR A 26 41.33 116.03 32.78
CA THR A 26 40.69 117.15 33.52
C THR A 26 39.21 117.33 33.16
N ALA A 27 38.62 116.37 32.44
CA ALA A 27 37.21 116.35 32.04
C ALA A 27 36.57 115.00 32.43
N PRO A 28 35.27 114.96 32.76
CA PRO A 28 34.66 113.78 33.37
C PRO A 28 34.59 112.59 32.39
N ALA A 29 35.19 111.47 32.79
CA ALA A 29 35.37 110.25 31.99
C ALA A 29 34.04 109.47 31.79
N SER A 30 33.86 108.84 30.63
CA SER A 30 32.78 107.84 30.43
C SER A 30 33.08 106.55 31.22
N ASP A 31 32.04 105.81 31.62
CA ASP A 31 32.11 104.61 32.47
C ASP A 31 33.19 103.61 32.00
N ALA A 32 33.25 103.34 30.70
CA ALA A 32 34.24 102.44 30.10
C ALA A 32 35.70 102.96 30.18
N ARG A 33 35.90 104.28 30.20
CA ARG A 33 37.24 104.90 30.31
C ARG A 33 37.72 104.95 31.75
N PHE A 34 36.84 105.29 32.70
CA PHE A 34 37.13 105.27 34.13
C PHE A 34 37.65 103.89 34.57
N ARG A 35 36.97 102.79 34.19
CA ARG A 35 37.38 101.42 34.52
C ARG A 35 38.69 100.97 33.88
N ARG A 36 39.08 101.57 32.74
CA ARG A 36 40.36 101.27 32.08
C ARG A 36 41.54 101.87 32.86
N ILE A 37 41.35 103.09 33.36
CA ILE A 37 42.39 103.86 34.05
C ILE A 37 42.49 103.39 35.51
N VAL A 38 41.35 103.34 36.20
CA VAL A 38 41.23 103.00 37.62
C VAL A 38 40.65 101.59 37.74
N SER A 39 41.38 100.69 38.40
CA SER A 39 40.87 99.36 38.75
C SER A 39 41.21 99.04 40.20
N VAL A 40 40.41 98.19 40.84
CA VAL A 40 40.61 97.78 42.24
C VAL A 40 42.04 97.29 42.49
N ARG A 41 42.64 96.59 41.52
CA ARG A 41 44.03 96.12 41.57
C ARG A 41 45.05 97.28 41.55
N LYS A 42 44.88 98.27 40.67
CA LYS A 42 45.78 99.43 40.55
C LYS A 42 45.66 100.36 41.77
N LEU A 43 44.43 100.56 42.24
CA LEU A 43 44.13 101.36 43.43
C LEU A 43 44.74 100.75 44.69
N ARG A 44 44.61 99.41 44.86
CA ARG A 44 45.26 98.69 45.96
C ARG A 44 46.79 98.75 45.90
N ALA A 45 47.37 98.71 44.70
CA ALA A 45 48.83 98.81 44.52
C ALA A 45 49.38 100.19 44.94
N ARG A 46 48.62 101.27 44.76
CA ARG A 46 49.00 102.64 45.17
C ARG A 46 48.75 102.91 46.66
N LEU A 47 47.71 102.31 47.24
CA LEU A 47 47.36 102.46 48.66
C LEU A 47 48.13 101.51 49.59
N GLY A 48 48.77 100.47 49.05
CA GLY A 48 49.59 99.50 49.81
C GLY A 48 48.80 98.53 50.70
N ALA A 49 47.52 98.80 51.00
CA ALA A 49 46.61 97.95 51.76
C ALA A 49 45.13 98.27 51.42
N GLY A 50 44.20 97.40 51.83
CA GLY A 50 42.75 97.59 51.63
C GLY A 50 42.01 96.31 51.22
N ASP A 51 40.78 96.15 51.71
CA ASP A 51 39.89 95.02 51.36
C ASP A 51 39.29 95.26 49.95
N PRO A 52 39.42 94.31 49.00
CA PRO A 52 38.90 94.47 47.63
C PRO A 52 37.39 94.74 47.57
N ALA A 53 36.59 94.22 48.51
CA ALA A 53 35.14 94.44 48.50
C ALA A 53 34.79 95.89 48.88
N THR A 54 35.49 96.48 49.84
CA THR A 54 35.27 97.87 50.26
C THR A 54 35.83 98.86 49.24
N LEU A 55 36.99 98.57 48.66
CA LEU A 55 37.56 99.33 47.55
C LEU A 55 36.65 99.32 46.31
N SER A 56 36.06 98.17 45.96
CA SER A 56 35.11 98.06 44.84
C SER A 56 33.85 98.90 45.07
N ARG A 57 33.29 98.88 46.29
CA ARG A 57 32.12 99.71 46.63
C ARG A 57 32.43 101.21 46.58
N HIS A 58 33.56 101.64 47.14
CA HIS A 58 33.95 103.05 47.09
C HIS A 58 34.34 103.50 45.68
N LEU A 59 34.98 102.63 44.89
CA LEU A 59 35.30 102.90 43.49
C LEU A 59 34.04 103.02 42.64
N ASN A 60 33.04 102.14 42.82
CA ASN A 60 31.75 102.25 42.13
C ASN A 60 30.94 103.49 42.57
N ALA A 61 31.04 103.89 43.83
CA ALA A 61 30.43 105.14 44.32
C ALA A 61 31.10 106.37 43.71
N ILE A 62 32.44 106.40 43.65
CA ILE A 62 33.21 107.47 43.00
C ILE A 62 32.99 107.47 41.48
N GLU A 63 32.88 106.30 40.85
CA GLU A 63 32.51 106.13 39.43
C GLU A 63 31.14 106.75 39.16
N ALA A 64 30.13 106.38 39.95
CA ALA A 64 28.79 106.94 39.83
C ALA A 64 28.78 108.45 40.05
N GLU A 65 29.50 108.97 41.05
CA GLU A 65 29.62 110.40 41.32
C GLU A 65 30.31 111.16 40.16
N LEU A 66 31.41 110.64 39.61
CA LEU A 66 32.15 111.27 38.50
C LEU A 66 31.42 111.17 37.16
N VAL A 67 30.76 110.05 36.89
CA VAL A 67 29.93 109.87 35.68
C VAL A 67 28.66 110.72 35.76
N GLN A 68 28.05 110.83 36.95
CA GLN A 68 26.90 111.71 37.17
C GLN A 68 27.30 113.20 37.09
N ALA A 69 28.46 113.59 37.62
CA ALA A 69 29.05 114.92 37.40
C ALA A 69 29.43 115.15 35.93
N GLY A 70 29.76 114.10 35.18
CA GLY A 70 30.02 114.17 33.74
C GLY A 70 28.79 114.30 32.87
N LEU A 71 27.68 113.68 33.28
CA LEU A 71 26.39 113.82 32.61
C LEU A 71 25.77 115.19 32.87
N THR A 72 26.02 115.82 34.02
CA THR A 72 25.61 117.21 34.28
C THR A 72 26.55 118.24 33.64
N GLY A 73 27.82 117.89 33.40
CA GLY A 73 28.81 118.72 32.70
C GLY A 73 28.73 118.69 31.17
N PHE A 74 27.93 117.80 30.59
CA PHE A 74 27.63 117.80 29.15
C PHE A 74 26.56 118.85 28.83
N ALA A 75 26.94 120.13 28.98
CA ALA A 75 26.15 121.24 28.47
C ALA A 75 26.18 121.19 26.93
N VAL A 76 25.11 120.64 26.35
CA VAL A 76 24.83 120.81 24.91
C VAL A 76 24.74 122.33 24.67
N PRO A 77 25.57 122.91 23.79
CA PRO A 77 25.69 124.36 23.64
C PRO A 77 24.38 124.96 23.13
N ASP A 78 23.86 125.97 23.85
CA ASP A 78 22.68 126.83 23.59
C ASP A 78 21.67 126.29 22.57
N VAL A 79 21.12 125.11 22.87
CA VAL A 79 19.87 124.67 22.27
C VAL A 79 18.75 125.15 23.21
N PRO A 80 17.86 126.04 22.77
CA PRO A 80 16.70 126.48 23.54
C PRO A 80 16.00 125.29 24.19
N ALA A 81 15.63 125.41 25.47
CA ALA A 81 15.11 124.30 26.27
C ALA A 81 13.94 123.57 25.58
N GLU A 82 13.15 124.29 24.79
CA GLU A 82 12.06 123.79 23.96
C GLU A 82 12.55 122.86 22.85
N ILE A 83 13.63 123.20 22.14
CA ILE A 83 14.23 122.37 21.07
C ILE A 83 14.91 121.14 21.68
N ALA A 84 15.58 121.28 22.82
CA ALA A 84 16.18 120.14 23.52
C ALA A 84 15.10 119.15 24.03
N ALA A 85 13.93 119.64 24.45
CA ALA A 85 12.78 118.82 24.81
C ALA A 85 12.17 118.13 23.60
N GLN A 86 12.04 118.82 22.46
CA GLN A 86 11.54 118.22 21.21
C GLN A 86 12.50 117.15 20.65
N MET A 87 13.82 117.40 20.67
CA MET A 87 14.80 116.40 20.25
C MET A 87 14.82 115.17 21.18
N ARG A 88 14.65 115.36 22.49
CA ARG A 88 14.47 114.25 23.44
C ARG A 88 13.20 113.46 23.15
N ALA A 89 12.07 114.14 22.93
CA ALA A 89 10.81 113.49 22.57
C ALA A 89 10.91 112.71 21.24
N LEU A 90 11.58 113.27 20.23
CA LEU A 90 11.83 112.58 18.95
C LEU A 90 12.75 111.37 19.11
N TRP A 91 13.80 111.49 19.93
CA TRP A 91 14.70 110.37 20.22
C TRP A 91 14.00 109.28 21.03
N GLU A 92 13.22 109.63 22.05
CA GLU A 92 12.39 108.70 22.82
C GLU A 92 11.37 107.99 21.94
N ALA A 93 10.70 108.70 21.02
CA ALA A 93 9.79 108.10 20.05
C ALA A 93 10.51 107.18 19.04
N ALA A 94 11.71 107.55 18.58
CA ALA A 94 12.52 106.72 17.71
C ALA A 94 13.02 105.44 18.41
N VAL A 95 13.45 105.55 19.67
CA VAL A 95 13.85 104.40 20.49
C VAL A 95 12.64 103.53 20.82
N ALA A 96 11.49 104.10 21.14
CA ALA A 96 10.25 103.35 21.38
C ALA A 96 9.82 102.55 20.13
N THR A 97 9.82 103.18 18.95
CA THR A 97 9.49 102.49 17.68
C THR A 97 10.50 101.40 17.33
N GLN A 98 11.80 101.60 17.59
CA GLN A 98 12.82 100.56 17.42
C GLN A 98 12.64 99.40 18.41
N LEU A 99 12.37 99.69 19.69
CA LEU A 99 12.09 98.68 20.71
C LEU A 99 10.81 97.89 20.37
N ASP A 100 9.76 98.55 19.91
CA ASP A 100 8.53 97.91 19.43
C ASP A 100 8.82 96.99 18.23
N GLY A 101 9.67 97.43 17.30
CA GLY A 101 10.15 96.60 16.19
C GLY A 101 10.91 95.36 16.65
N ILE A 102 11.80 95.49 17.63
CA ILE A 102 12.55 94.37 18.21
C ILE A 102 11.62 93.41 18.97
N VAL A 103 10.68 93.93 19.76
CA VAL A 103 9.69 93.12 20.48
C VAL A 103 8.78 92.37 19.50
N ARG A 104 8.34 93.04 18.43
CA ARG A 104 7.58 92.41 17.36
C ARG A 104 8.38 91.32 16.66
N LEU A 105 9.62 91.60 16.26
CA LEU A 105 10.49 90.61 15.63
C LEU A 105 10.72 89.42 16.57
N ARG A 106 10.95 89.67 17.87
CA ARG A 106 11.09 88.62 18.87
C ARG A 106 9.85 87.74 18.95
N ARG A 107 8.66 88.32 19.04
CA ARG A 107 7.38 87.58 19.03
C ARG A 107 7.20 86.77 17.75
N GLU A 108 7.50 87.35 16.58
CA GLU A 108 7.44 86.64 15.30
C GLU A 108 8.44 85.47 15.24
N THR A 109 9.66 85.64 15.78
CA THR A 109 10.64 84.56 15.86
C THR A 109 10.23 83.47 16.84
N GLU A 110 9.70 83.83 18.01
CA GLU A 110 9.17 82.88 19.01
C GLU A 110 8.03 82.06 18.39
N ALA A 111 7.07 82.72 17.74
CA ALA A 111 5.97 82.04 17.04
C ALA A 111 6.46 81.11 15.92
N ARG A 112 7.48 81.49 15.14
CA ARG A 112 8.07 80.62 14.10
C ARG A 112 8.79 79.42 14.69
N VAL A 113 9.51 79.59 15.81
CA VAL A 113 10.18 78.49 16.51
C VAL A 113 9.13 77.54 17.06
N GLU A 114 8.09 78.04 17.73
CA GLU A 114 6.99 77.21 18.23
C GLU A 114 6.34 76.40 17.09
N ALA A 115 5.93 77.06 16.00
CA ALA A 115 5.36 76.38 14.83
C ALA A 115 6.31 75.33 14.22
N SER A 116 7.61 75.62 14.14
CA SER A 116 8.61 74.66 13.67
C SER A 116 8.75 73.46 14.61
N THR A 117 8.73 73.69 15.94
CA THR A 117 8.83 72.60 16.92
C THR A 117 7.58 71.73 16.91
N GLU A 118 6.39 72.31 16.76
CA GLU A 118 5.14 71.58 16.58
C GLU A 118 5.15 70.77 15.28
N ALA A 119 5.59 71.36 14.18
CA ALA A 119 5.74 70.65 12.91
C ALA A 119 6.74 69.48 13.03
N GLN A 120 7.87 69.67 13.72
CA GLN A 120 8.84 68.61 13.97
C GLN A 120 8.28 67.50 14.86
N ARG A 121 7.55 67.84 15.92
CA ARG A 121 6.86 66.86 16.78
C ARG A 121 5.83 66.07 15.99
N ASN A 122 5.00 66.74 15.20
CA ASN A 122 3.97 66.11 14.36
C ASN A 122 4.61 65.20 13.30
N ALA A 123 5.70 65.61 12.67
CA ALA A 123 6.45 64.77 11.73
C ALA A 123 7.05 63.55 12.44
N GLY A 124 7.61 63.72 13.65
CA GLY A 124 8.10 62.62 14.48
C GLY A 124 7.02 61.59 14.80
N LEU A 125 5.85 62.04 15.25
CA LEU A 125 4.70 61.17 15.52
C LEU A 125 4.23 60.40 14.29
N LYS A 126 4.20 61.05 13.11
CA LYS A 126 3.86 60.38 11.84
C LYS A 126 4.89 59.31 11.47
N VAL A 127 6.17 59.59 11.67
CA VAL A 127 7.24 58.60 11.40
C VAL A 127 7.11 57.39 12.33
N GLU A 128 6.83 57.59 13.62
CA GLU A 128 6.62 56.46 14.53
C GLU A 128 5.37 55.65 14.16
N LEU A 129 4.26 56.32 13.80
CA LEU A 129 3.06 55.63 13.31
C LEU A 129 3.37 54.78 12.06
N LEU A 130 4.02 55.36 11.06
CA LEU A 130 4.40 54.64 9.83
C LEU A 130 5.36 53.47 10.10
N ARG A 131 6.23 53.58 11.12
CA ARG A 131 7.09 52.47 11.53
C ARG A 131 6.28 51.32 12.13
N VAL A 132 5.29 51.62 12.98
CA VAL A 132 4.39 50.61 13.54
C VAL A 132 3.57 49.92 12.44
N GLU A 133 2.97 50.70 11.53
CA GLU A 133 2.23 50.16 10.38
C GLU A 133 3.14 49.28 9.49
N LEU A 134 4.38 49.70 9.26
CA LEU A 134 5.35 48.91 8.50
C LEU A 134 5.70 47.59 9.21
N THR A 135 5.87 47.60 10.53
CA THR A 135 6.12 46.37 11.30
C THR A 135 4.91 45.44 11.27
N ASP A 136 3.70 45.99 11.36
CA ASP A 136 2.45 45.21 11.32
C ASP A 136 2.27 44.56 9.95
N VAL A 137 2.44 45.29 8.85
CA VAL A 137 2.35 44.74 7.50
C VAL A 137 3.41 43.66 7.26
N ARG A 138 4.64 43.86 7.75
CA ARG A 138 5.70 42.82 7.68
C ARG A 138 5.32 41.57 8.46
N SER A 139 4.73 41.72 9.65
CA SER A 139 4.27 40.58 10.44
C SER A 139 3.15 39.81 9.72
N GLN A 140 2.18 40.52 9.13
CA GLN A 140 1.07 39.92 8.38
C GLN A 140 1.58 39.20 7.13
N LEU A 141 2.52 39.80 6.40
CA LEU A 141 3.15 39.16 5.24
C LEU A 141 3.88 37.88 5.63
N SER A 142 4.66 37.90 6.72
CA SER A 142 5.34 36.69 7.21
C SER A 142 4.38 35.58 7.64
N ALA A 143 3.23 35.94 8.23
CA ALA A 143 2.18 34.98 8.60
C ALA A 143 1.52 34.37 7.36
N ARG A 144 1.20 35.20 6.35
CA ARG A 144 0.66 34.74 5.06
C ARG A 144 1.63 33.83 4.33
N ASP A 145 2.93 34.14 4.33
CA ASP A 145 3.95 33.30 3.71
C ASP A 145 4.06 31.94 4.41
N ALA A 146 3.97 31.89 5.74
CA ALA A 146 3.92 30.64 6.50
C ALA A 146 2.67 29.82 6.18
N GLU A 147 1.49 30.44 6.11
CA GLU A 147 0.25 29.78 5.71
C GLU A 147 0.33 29.23 4.28
N LEU A 148 0.90 29.99 3.33
CA LEU A 148 1.11 29.54 1.95
C LEU A 148 2.09 28.36 1.88
N ALA A 149 3.16 28.36 2.68
CA ALA A 149 4.09 27.25 2.75
C ALA A 149 3.41 25.97 3.26
N VAL A 150 2.58 26.08 4.31
CA VAL A 150 1.78 24.96 4.83
C VAL A 150 0.78 24.45 3.79
N ALA A 151 0.08 25.36 3.10
CA ALA A 151 -0.88 24.98 2.06
C ALA A 151 -0.20 24.27 0.87
N ARG A 152 0.99 24.73 0.44
CA ARG A 152 1.78 24.08 -0.62
C ARG A 152 2.23 22.68 -0.21
N ALA A 153 2.79 22.53 1.00
CA ALA A 153 3.17 21.22 1.51
C ALA A 153 1.96 20.27 1.62
N GLY A 154 0.80 20.78 2.04
CA GLY A 154 -0.46 20.03 2.07
C GLY A 154 -0.94 19.58 0.70
N PHE A 155 -0.83 20.46 -0.31
CA PHE A 155 -1.17 20.14 -1.70
C PHE A 155 -0.25 19.08 -2.29
N GLU A 156 1.07 19.21 -2.09
CA GLU A 156 2.06 18.21 -2.53
C GLU A 156 1.81 16.84 -1.89
N ALA A 157 1.54 16.81 -0.58
CA ALA A 157 1.20 15.57 0.13
C ALA A 157 -0.13 14.96 -0.35
N ALA A 158 -1.12 15.77 -0.69
CA ALA A 158 -2.37 15.31 -1.29
C ALA A 158 -2.15 14.75 -2.71
N GLY A 159 -1.34 15.42 -3.53
CA GLY A 159 -0.95 14.96 -4.86
C GLY A 159 -0.22 13.62 -4.83
N ALA A 160 0.75 13.46 -3.92
CA ALA A 160 1.46 12.20 -3.73
C ALA A 160 0.52 11.06 -3.32
N ARG A 161 -0.46 11.33 -2.43
CA ARG A 161 -1.49 10.35 -2.06
C ARG A 161 -2.43 9.98 -3.21
N SER A 162 -2.81 10.94 -4.06
CA SER A 162 -3.62 10.67 -5.25
C SER A 162 -2.87 9.79 -6.24
N ALA A 163 -1.62 10.12 -6.55
CA ALA A 163 -0.78 9.32 -7.44
C ALA A 163 -0.60 7.88 -6.93
N ALA A 164 -0.30 7.71 -5.63
CA ALA A 164 -0.19 6.38 -5.02
C ALA A 164 -1.52 5.58 -5.08
N ALA A 165 -2.66 6.24 -4.91
CA ALA A 165 -3.97 5.61 -5.04
C ALA A 165 -4.28 5.22 -6.49
N GLU A 166 -3.93 6.05 -7.46
CA GLU A 166 -4.06 5.76 -8.90
C GLU A 166 -3.21 4.56 -9.30
N ASP A 167 -1.96 4.49 -8.84
CA ASP A 167 -1.06 3.35 -9.07
C ASP A 167 -1.62 2.05 -8.45
N ALA A 168 -2.17 2.14 -7.23
CA ALA A 168 -2.82 1.01 -6.57
C ALA A 168 -4.05 0.52 -7.35
N VAL A 169 -4.88 1.43 -7.85
CA VAL A 169 -6.05 1.10 -8.68
C VAL A 169 -5.62 0.47 -10.00
N ALA A 170 -4.58 0.99 -10.65
CA ALA A 170 -4.04 0.41 -11.88
C ALA A 170 -3.53 -1.02 -11.65
N THR A 171 -2.81 -1.24 -10.53
CA THR A 171 -2.31 -2.55 -10.11
C THR A 171 -3.45 -3.54 -9.86
N LEU A 172 -4.49 -3.13 -9.13
CA LEU A 172 -5.66 -3.97 -8.86
C LEU A 172 -6.44 -4.32 -10.14
N ARG A 173 -6.58 -3.37 -11.07
CA ARG A 173 -7.20 -3.64 -12.39
C ARG A 173 -6.40 -4.65 -13.20
N ALA A 174 -5.07 -4.55 -13.20
CA ALA A 174 -4.21 -5.52 -13.86
C ALA A 174 -4.33 -6.93 -13.22
N GLN A 175 -4.38 -7.00 -11.88
CA GLN A 175 -4.59 -8.26 -11.16
C GLN A 175 -5.96 -8.88 -11.47
N LEU A 176 -7.03 -8.08 -11.48
CA LEU A 176 -8.38 -8.53 -11.82
C LEU A 176 -8.43 -9.08 -13.25
N ALA A 177 -7.87 -8.36 -14.22
CA ALA A 177 -7.81 -8.83 -15.60
C ALA A 177 -7.01 -10.15 -15.74
N ALA A 178 -5.93 -10.32 -14.99
CA ALA A 178 -5.15 -11.56 -14.98
C ALA A 178 -5.95 -12.73 -14.39
N VAL A 179 -6.70 -12.50 -13.30
CA VAL A 179 -7.56 -13.52 -12.68
C VAL A 179 -8.72 -13.91 -13.61
N GLU A 180 -9.36 -12.93 -14.27
CA GLU A 180 -10.42 -13.20 -15.26
C GLU A 180 -9.90 -14.02 -16.45
N ALA A 181 -8.73 -13.68 -16.97
CA ALA A 181 -8.09 -14.43 -18.05
C ALA A 181 -7.76 -15.86 -17.63
N ALA A 182 -7.23 -16.05 -16.42
CA ALA A 182 -6.93 -17.37 -15.86
C ALA A 182 -8.20 -18.21 -15.64
N ALA A 183 -9.27 -17.60 -15.13
CA ALA A 183 -10.56 -18.26 -14.96
C ALA A 183 -11.17 -18.67 -16.30
N ALA A 184 -11.11 -17.80 -17.31
CA ALA A 184 -11.60 -18.10 -18.66
C ALA A 184 -10.80 -19.24 -19.31
N GLU A 185 -9.47 -19.28 -19.12
CA GLU A 185 -8.64 -20.37 -19.64
C GLU A 185 -8.91 -21.69 -18.91
N SER A 186 -9.04 -21.67 -17.59
CA SER A 186 -9.44 -22.85 -16.80
C SER A 186 -10.81 -23.38 -17.26
N GLY A 187 -11.80 -22.51 -17.48
CA GLY A 187 -13.09 -22.90 -18.04
C GLY A 187 -12.98 -23.55 -19.44
N ARG A 188 -12.12 -23.02 -20.31
CA ARG A 188 -11.83 -23.63 -21.62
C ARG A 188 -11.13 -24.99 -21.49
N GLN A 189 -10.22 -25.15 -20.53
CA GLN A 189 -9.54 -26.42 -20.29
C GLN A 189 -10.52 -27.48 -19.79
N HIS A 190 -11.33 -27.16 -18.77
CA HIS A 190 -12.34 -28.08 -18.24
C HIS A 190 -13.37 -28.50 -19.29
N THR A 191 -13.84 -27.57 -20.13
CA THR A 191 -14.78 -27.91 -21.22
C THR A 191 -14.14 -28.82 -22.25
N ARG A 192 -12.86 -28.64 -22.58
CA ARG A 192 -12.10 -29.54 -23.46
C ARG A 192 -11.92 -30.92 -22.83
N GLU A 193 -11.52 -31.00 -21.56
CA GLU A 193 -11.36 -32.26 -20.83
C GLU A 193 -12.67 -33.06 -20.81
N LEU A 194 -13.79 -32.41 -20.46
CA LEU A 194 -15.11 -33.05 -20.48
C LEU A 194 -15.51 -33.52 -21.88
N ALA A 195 -15.21 -32.75 -22.93
CA ALA A 195 -15.46 -33.18 -24.30
C ALA A 195 -14.62 -34.40 -24.69
N THR A 196 -13.34 -34.46 -24.28
CA THR A 196 -12.47 -35.62 -24.53
C THR A 196 -12.95 -36.87 -23.80
N GLU A 197 -13.36 -36.75 -22.55
CA GLU A 197 -13.89 -37.88 -21.78
C GLU A 197 -15.22 -38.37 -22.38
N ARG A 198 -16.15 -37.47 -22.73
CA ARG A 198 -17.39 -37.84 -23.42
C ARG A 198 -17.11 -38.59 -24.72
N ALA A 199 -16.18 -38.10 -25.54
CA ALA A 199 -15.79 -38.80 -26.77
C ALA A 199 -15.19 -40.20 -26.52
N ARG A 200 -14.42 -40.37 -25.43
CA ARG A 200 -13.89 -41.68 -25.02
C ARG A 200 -15.02 -42.63 -24.59
N TYR A 201 -15.94 -42.17 -23.73
CA TYR A 201 -17.10 -42.96 -23.31
C TYR A 201 -18.00 -43.34 -24.49
N ASP A 202 -18.24 -42.43 -25.43
CA ASP A 202 -18.99 -42.70 -26.65
C ASP A 202 -18.28 -43.70 -27.56
N GLY A 203 -16.94 -43.65 -27.62
CA GLY A 203 -16.12 -44.63 -28.33
C GLY A 203 -16.22 -46.04 -27.72
N LEU A 204 -16.05 -46.14 -26.40
CA LEU A 204 -16.14 -47.40 -25.65
C LEU A 204 -17.54 -48.00 -25.70
N SER A 205 -18.59 -47.19 -25.60
CA SER A 205 -19.97 -47.67 -25.69
C SER A 205 -20.28 -48.25 -27.07
N LYS A 206 -19.83 -47.59 -28.14
CA LYS A 206 -19.93 -48.13 -29.52
C LYS A 206 -19.13 -49.41 -29.69
N GLN A 207 -17.93 -49.52 -29.11
CA GLN A 207 -17.14 -50.74 -29.14
C GLN A 207 -17.85 -51.89 -28.43
N LEU A 208 -18.39 -51.66 -27.23
CA LEU A 208 -19.14 -52.67 -26.48
C LEU A 208 -20.41 -53.12 -27.24
N LEU A 209 -21.11 -52.20 -27.91
CA LEU A 209 -22.25 -52.56 -28.76
C LEU A 209 -21.83 -53.43 -29.95
N ARG A 210 -20.68 -53.17 -30.57
CA ARG A 210 -20.13 -54.00 -31.66
C ARG A 210 -19.68 -55.37 -31.17
N GLU A 211 -18.98 -55.44 -30.04
CA GLU A 211 -18.54 -56.70 -29.44
C GLU A 211 -19.73 -57.57 -29.03
N THR A 212 -20.75 -56.98 -28.40
CA THR A 212 -21.97 -57.71 -28.02
C THR A 212 -22.78 -58.16 -29.25
N ALA A 213 -22.83 -57.37 -30.33
CA ALA A 213 -23.42 -57.80 -31.59
C ALA A 213 -22.65 -58.97 -32.21
N HIS A 214 -21.31 -58.90 -32.25
CA HIS A 214 -20.45 -59.96 -32.74
C HIS A 214 -20.60 -61.25 -31.92
N GLN A 215 -20.62 -61.15 -30.59
CA GLN A 215 -20.85 -62.30 -29.71
C GLN A 215 -22.19 -62.98 -29.98
N ARG A 216 -23.27 -62.21 -30.20
CA ARG A 216 -24.59 -62.76 -30.55
C ARG A 216 -24.58 -63.50 -31.88
N GLU A 217 -23.92 -62.94 -32.89
CA GLU A 217 -23.78 -63.59 -34.20
C GLU A 217 -22.98 -64.89 -34.08
N THR A 218 -21.84 -64.88 -33.40
CA THR A 218 -21.02 -66.07 -33.17
C THR A 218 -21.83 -67.16 -32.45
N LEU A 219 -22.53 -66.82 -31.37
CA LEU A 219 -23.39 -67.77 -30.65
C LEU A 219 -24.53 -68.30 -31.53
N GLN A 220 -25.13 -67.47 -32.38
CA GLN A 220 -26.17 -67.90 -33.32
C GLN A 220 -25.62 -68.88 -34.36
N THR A 221 -24.41 -68.64 -34.90
CA THR A 221 -23.77 -69.55 -35.85
C THR A 221 -23.37 -70.88 -35.20
N GLU A 222 -22.84 -70.86 -33.98
CA GLU A 222 -22.53 -72.08 -33.21
C GLU A 222 -23.78 -72.88 -32.92
N ARG A 223 -24.87 -72.21 -32.51
CA ARG A 223 -26.17 -72.85 -32.29
C ARG A 223 -26.68 -73.52 -33.57
N GLN A 224 -26.66 -72.82 -34.71
CA GLN A 224 -27.07 -73.40 -36.00
C GLN A 224 -26.21 -74.60 -36.40
N ARG A 225 -24.90 -74.54 -36.15
CA ARG A 225 -23.98 -75.66 -36.39
C ARG A 225 -24.34 -76.87 -35.52
N LEU A 226 -24.54 -76.67 -34.21
CA LEU A 226 -24.92 -77.74 -33.29
C LEU A 226 -26.30 -78.32 -33.63
N GLU A 227 -27.28 -77.48 -34.00
CA GLU A 227 -28.60 -77.93 -34.47
C GLU A 227 -28.48 -78.80 -35.73
N ALA A 228 -27.60 -78.44 -36.68
CA ALA A 228 -27.34 -79.25 -37.87
C ALA A 228 -26.61 -80.57 -37.54
N GLU A 229 -25.66 -80.56 -36.60
CA GLU A 229 -24.99 -81.78 -36.13
C GLU A 229 -25.96 -82.72 -35.41
N LEU A 230 -26.88 -82.19 -34.58
CA LEU A 230 -27.95 -82.94 -33.93
C LEU A 230 -28.93 -83.54 -34.96
N ALA A 231 -29.34 -82.76 -35.97
CA ALA A 231 -30.22 -83.26 -37.04
C ALA A 231 -29.57 -84.44 -37.79
N ARG A 232 -28.29 -84.31 -38.17
CA ARG A 232 -27.53 -85.41 -38.81
C ARG A 232 -27.38 -86.63 -37.90
N ALA A 233 -27.18 -86.43 -36.59
CA ALA A 233 -27.11 -87.53 -35.63
C ALA A 233 -28.47 -88.24 -35.49
N ALA A 234 -29.57 -87.49 -35.45
CA ALA A 234 -30.92 -88.03 -35.42
C ALA A 234 -31.25 -88.84 -36.69
N GLU A 235 -30.88 -88.35 -37.87
CA GLU A 235 -31.02 -89.08 -39.14
C GLU A 235 -30.25 -90.41 -39.12
N ARG A 236 -29.00 -90.41 -38.63
CA ARG A 236 -28.18 -91.63 -38.50
C ARG A 236 -28.80 -92.61 -37.51
N LEU A 237 -29.30 -92.13 -36.37
CA LEU A 237 -30.01 -92.97 -35.40
C LEU A 237 -31.26 -93.58 -36.03
N GLY A 238 -32.10 -92.79 -36.70
CA GLY A 238 -33.29 -93.29 -37.39
C GLY A 238 -32.97 -94.33 -38.47
N ALA A 239 -31.88 -94.14 -39.22
CA ALA A 239 -31.42 -95.13 -40.19
C ALA A 239 -30.95 -96.44 -39.53
N LEU A 240 -30.26 -96.36 -38.39
CA LEU A 240 -29.84 -97.53 -37.61
C LEU A 240 -31.04 -98.24 -36.96
N GLU A 241 -32.03 -97.50 -36.49
CA GLU A 241 -33.28 -98.04 -35.95
C GLU A 241 -34.09 -98.76 -37.03
N ALA A 242 -34.25 -98.17 -38.22
CA ALA A 242 -34.91 -98.81 -39.36
C ALA A 242 -34.18 -100.08 -39.83
N LEU A 243 -32.83 -100.05 -39.87
CA LEU A 243 -32.03 -101.24 -40.16
C LEU A 243 -32.22 -102.32 -39.09
N ARG A 244 -32.25 -101.95 -37.81
CA ARG A 244 -32.52 -102.86 -36.70
C ARG A 244 -33.91 -103.49 -36.83
N GLU A 245 -34.95 -102.69 -37.09
CA GLU A 245 -36.31 -103.19 -37.30
C GLU A 245 -36.37 -104.17 -38.47
N ARG A 246 -35.74 -103.82 -39.60
CA ARG A 246 -35.62 -104.72 -40.75
C ARG A 246 -34.94 -106.04 -40.37
N LEU A 247 -33.79 -106.00 -39.69
CA LEU A 247 -33.11 -107.23 -39.24
C LEU A 247 -33.96 -108.06 -38.27
N LEU A 248 -34.73 -107.43 -37.39
CA LEU A 248 -35.66 -108.13 -36.50
C LEU A 248 -36.79 -108.81 -37.28
N THR A 249 -37.34 -108.14 -38.31
CA THR A 249 -38.35 -108.75 -39.20
C THR A 249 -37.79 -109.89 -40.02
N GLU A 250 -36.57 -109.75 -40.56
CA GLU A 250 -35.86 -110.82 -41.29
C GLU A 250 -35.59 -112.02 -40.38
N LEU A 251 -35.17 -111.80 -39.14
CA LEU A 251 -34.96 -112.86 -38.14
C LEU A 251 -36.27 -113.56 -37.76
N ALA A 252 -37.36 -112.81 -37.60
CA ALA A 252 -38.69 -113.39 -37.36
C ALA A 252 -39.14 -114.25 -38.55
N ALA A 253 -38.96 -113.78 -39.78
CA ALA A 253 -39.25 -114.55 -41.00
C ALA A 253 -38.39 -115.81 -41.12
N GLN A 254 -37.09 -115.73 -40.78
CA GLN A 254 -36.20 -116.90 -40.74
C GLN A 254 -36.64 -117.93 -39.69
N ARG A 255 -37.03 -117.48 -38.49
CA ARG A 255 -37.59 -118.39 -37.47
C ARG A 255 -38.87 -119.06 -37.94
N GLN A 256 -39.75 -118.31 -38.59
CA GLN A 256 -40.98 -118.86 -39.16
C GLN A 256 -40.69 -119.87 -40.27
N ALA A 257 -39.74 -119.58 -41.17
CA ALA A 257 -39.28 -120.51 -42.21
C ALA A 257 -38.61 -121.76 -41.61
N GLN A 258 -37.81 -121.62 -40.55
CA GLN A 258 -37.23 -122.76 -39.82
C GLN A 258 -38.29 -123.59 -39.11
N GLN A 259 -39.30 -122.95 -38.50
CA GLN A 259 -40.43 -123.66 -37.89
C GLN A 259 -41.26 -124.39 -38.95
N GLN A 260 -41.48 -123.77 -40.12
CA GLN A 260 -42.12 -124.41 -41.26
C GLN A 260 -41.29 -125.59 -41.77
N ALA A 261 -40.00 -125.42 -42.02
CA ALA A 261 -39.11 -126.50 -42.45
C ALA A 261 -39.00 -127.62 -41.40
N ALA A 262 -39.01 -127.30 -40.10
CA ALA A 262 -39.06 -128.27 -39.02
C ALA A 262 -40.41 -128.99 -38.95
N ALA A 263 -41.52 -128.29 -39.18
CA ALA A 263 -42.85 -128.88 -39.27
C ALA A 263 -42.99 -129.77 -40.51
N GLU A 264 -42.43 -129.36 -41.66
CA GLU A 264 -42.33 -130.15 -42.88
C GLU A 264 -41.43 -131.37 -42.67
N ALA A 265 -40.26 -131.22 -42.04
CA ALA A 265 -39.39 -132.35 -41.70
C ALA A 265 -40.06 -133.30 -40.71
N ALA A 266 -40.77 -132.80 -39.70
CA ALA A 266 -41.57 -133.61 -38.80
C ALA A 266 -42.72 -134.32 -39.53
N ALA A 267 -43.39 -133.65 -40.47
CA ALA A 267 -44.39 -134.26 -41.34
C ALA A 267 -43.77 -135.34 -42.25
N LEU A 268 -42.56 -135.13 -42.77
CA LEU A 268 -41.82 -136.15 -43.51
C LEU A 268 -41.40 -137.31 -42.62
N VAL A 269 -40.98 -137.07 -41.37
CA VAL A 269 -40.70 -138.12 -40.39
C VAL A 269 -41.96 -138.92 -40.09
N THR A 270 -43.11 -138.28 -39.85
CA THR A 270 -44.37 -139.00 -39.63
C THR A 270 -44.82 -139.77 -40.87
N VAL A 271 -44.62 -139.24 -42.08
CA VAL A 271 -44.86 -139.98 -43.34
C VAL A 271 -43.90 -141.17 -43.46
N VAL A 272 -42.62 -141.02 -43.13
CA VAL A 272 -41.64 -142.13 -43.13
C VAL A 272 -41.96 -143.16 -42.05
N GLU A 273 -42.43 -142.73 -40.89
CA GLU A 273 -42.91 -143.60 -39.81
C GLU A 273 -44.17 -144.36 -40.26
N GLN A 274 -45.12 -143.70 -40.93
CA GLN A 274 -46.29 -144.32 -41.55
C GLN A 274 -45.88 -145.30 -42.68
N GLN A 275 -44.87 -144.96 -43.48
CA GLN A 275 -44.28 -145.87 -44.48
C GLN A 275 -43.58 -147.07 -43.82
N ARG A 276 -42.89 -146.88 -42.69
CA ARG A 276 -42.28 -147.96 -41.91
C ARG A 276 -43.34 -148.82 -41.22
N GLN A 277 -44.44 -148.25 -40.74
CA GLN A 277 -45.56 -148.98 -40.14
C GLN A 277 -46.32 -149.78 -41.21
N THR A 278 -46.51 -149.25 -42.41
CA THR A 278 -47.06 -150.01 -43.54
C THR A 278 -46.11 -151.11 -44.03
N LEU A 279 -44.79 -150.89 -44.03
CA LEU A 279 -43.81 -151.94 -44.29
C LEU A 279 -43.74 -152.99 -43.16
N ALA A 280 -43.89 -152.59 -41.90
CA ALA A 280 -43.95 -153.50 -40.74
C ALA A 280 -45.24 -154.34 -40.73
N LEU A 281 -46.34 -153.82 -41.29
CA LEU A 281 -47.58 -154.58 -41.49
C LEU A 281 -47.49 -155.59 -42.66
N VAL A 282 -46.47 -155.49 -43.53
CA VAL A 282 -46.23 -156.45 -44.63
C VAL A 282 -45.09 -157.44 -44.30
N GLY A 283 -44.21 -157.13 -43.34
CA GLY A 283 -43.10 -157.98 -42.93
C GLY A 283 -43.32 -158.72 -41.60
N SER A 284 -44.15 -159.76 -41.59
CA SER A 284 -44.14 -160.76 -40.50
C SER A 284 -43.02 -161.80 -40.70
N ALA A 285 -42.44 -162.29 -39.59
CA ALA A 285 -41.62 -163.52 -39.43
C ALA A 285 -40.08 -163.41 -39.50
N ALA A 286 -39.43 -163.32 -38.33
CA ALA A 286 -38.27 -164.14 -37.88
C ALA A 286 -37.57 -163.53 -36.65
N THR A 287 -37.54 -164.28 -35.55
CA THR A 287 -36.75 -164.11 -34.29
C THR A 287 -35.25 -164.43 -34.50
N PRO A 288 -34.33 -164.39 -33.49
CA PRO A 288 -34.18 -163.62 -32.23
C PRO A 288 -32.73 -163.08 -31.99
N GLY A 289 -32.43 -162.47 -30.82
CA GLY A 289 -31.12 -162.65 -30.13
C GLY A 289 -30.17 -161.44 -29.92
N PRO A 290 -29.12 -161.53 -29.05
CA PRO A 290 -28.89 -160.59 -27.92
C PRO A 290 -27.46 -159.97 -27.75
N SER A 291 -27.27 -159.18 -26.67
CA SER A 291 -25.99 -158.75 -26.01
C SER A 291 -25.15 -157.66 -26.73
N SER A 292 -24.21 -156.89 -26.16
CA SER A 292 -23.55 -156.81 -24.86
C SER A 292 -22.73 -155.49 -24.79
N ALA A 293 -22.57 -154.95 -23.58
CA ALA A 293 -21.35 -154.37 -22.99
C ALA A 293 -20.59 -153.14 -23.58
N ALA A 294 -20.44 -152.16 -22.67
CA ALA A 294 -19.17 -151.65 -22.14
C ALA A 294 -18.45 -150.41 -22.75
N ARG A 295 -17.98 -149.58 -21.78
CA ARG A 295 -16.81 -148.67 -21.72
C ARG A 295 -17.02 -147.20 -22.15
N ARG A 296 -16.99 -146.27 -21.17
CA ARG A 296 -15.83 -145.47 -20.64
C ARG A 296 -15.47 -144.31 -21.59
N ARG A 297 -15.53 -143.03 -21.22
CA ARG A 297 -14.64 -142.17 -20.37
C ARG A 297 -15.12 -140.71 -20.67
N ALA A 298 -14.89 -139.62 -19.94
CA ALA A 298 -14.29 -139.25 -18.67
C ALA A 298 -14.67 -137.77 -18.39
N ARG A 299 -14.68 -137.38 -17.11
CA ARG A 299 -14.55 -136.04 -16.46
C ARG A 299 -13.47 -135.10 -17.07
N PRO A 300 -13.24 -133.84 -16.59
CA PRO A 300 -13.67 -133.12 -15.35
C PRO A 300 -14.20 -131.67 -15.63
N ALA A 301 -14.82 -130.87 -14.74
CA ALA A 301 -14.57 -130.34 -13.36
C ALA A 301 -13.47 -129.26 -13.22
N ALA A 302 -13.87 -128.05 -12.75
CA ALA A 302 -13.18 -127.04 -11.91
C ALA A 302 -13.66 -125.62 -12.31
N LYS A 303 -14.25 -124.73 -11.50
CA LYS A 303 -13.98 -124.17 -10.14
C LYS A 303 -12.96 -123.02 -10.16
N THR A 304 -13.24 -121.99 -9.32
CA THR A 304 -12.51 -120.76 -8.90
C THR A 304 -12.77 -119.51 -9.74
N ALA A 305 -13.34 -118.39 -9.26
CA ALA A 305 -13.20 -117.59 -8.02
C ALA A 305 -11.87 -116.82 -7.89
N HIS A 306 -11.99 -115.61 -7.31
CA HIS A 306 -11.03 -114.52 -7.04
C HIS A 306 -10.84 -113.46 -8.15
N ALA A 307 -11.14 -112.16 -7.94
CA ALA A 307 -10.83 -111.18 -6.88
C ALA A 307 -9.52 -110.40 -7.12
N ALA A 308 -9.47 -109.20 -6.52
CA ALA A 308 -8.45 -108.13 -6.58
C ALA A 308 -8.72 -107.12 -7.71
N GLU A 309 -9.16 -105.87 -7.46
CA GLU A 309 -8.88 -104.95 -6.34
C GLU A 309 -7.38 -104.71 -6.13
N SER A 310 -6.88 -103.67 -6.80
CA SER A 310 -5.79 -102.77 -6.40
C SER A 310 -5.75 -101.69 -7.49
N GLY A 311 -5.72 -100.39 -7.24
CA GLY A 311 -5.22 -99.71 -6.07
C GLY A 311 -3.94 -98.96 -6.47
N LEU A 312 -4.02 -97.63 -6.36
CA LEU A 312 -2.95 -96.70 -5.96
C LEU A 312 -2.19 -95.89 -7.02
N ALA A 313 -1.93 -94.66 -6.53
CA ALA A 313 -0.94 -93.67 -6.90
C ALA A 313 -1.26 -92.82 -8.14
N GLY A 314 -1.23 -91.50 -8.09
CA GLY A 314 -0.64 -90.59 -7.12
C GLY A 314 -0.24 -89.33 -7.90
N GLY A 315 -0.54 -88.15 -7.37
CA GLY A 315 -0.26 -86.91 -8.10
C GLY A 315 -0.59 -85.67 -7.29
N ALA A 316 0.28 -85.38 -6.33
CA ALA A 316 0.25 -84.15 -5.54
C ALA A 316 0.69 -82.92 -6.37
N ARG A 317 0.16 -81.77 -5.90
CA ARG A 317 0.42 -80.34 -6.19
C ARG A 317 1.86 -79.93 -6.55
N PRO A 318 2.06 -78.74 -7.17
CA PRO A 318 2.24 -77.45 -6.44
C PRO A 318 1.45 -76.28 -7.09
N SER A 319 0.76 -75.38 -6.40
CA SER A 319 1.23 -74.20 -5.63
C SER A 319 2.22 -73.26 -6.34
N GLY A 320 1.73 -72.06 -6.69
CA GLY A 320 2.48 -70.87 -7.14
C GLY A 320 1.54 -70.03 -8.02
N HIS A 321 1.39 -68.71 -7.95
CA HIS A 321 2.09 -67.66 -7.23
C HIS A 321 1.13 -66.46 -7.11
N ARG A 322 1.19 -65.74 -5.98
CA ARG A 322 0.73 -64.35 -5.84
C ARG A 322 1.57 -63.44 -6.77
N PRO A 323 1.05 -62.25 -7.15
CA PRO A 323 1.59 -61.09 -6.44
C PRO A 323 0.52 -60.07 -6.02
N ALA A 324 0.78 -59.49 -4.85
CA ALA A 324 0.27 -58.20 -4.46
C ALA A 324 1.21 -57.12 -5.02
N ALA A 325 0.66 -56.06 -5.59
CA ALA A 325 1.37 -54.79 -5.75
C ALA A 325 0.38 -53.64 -5.54
N ALA A 326 0.48 -53.03 -4.37
CA ALA A 326 -0.05 -51.71 -4.08
C ALA A 326 0.76 -50.66 -4.86
N ARG A 327 0.10 -49.62 -5.40
CA ARG A 327 0.79 -48.34 -5.62
C ARG A 327 -0.17 -47.13 -5.69
N LYS A 328 -0.09 -46.36 -4.61
CA LYS A 328 -0.04 -44.90 -4.46
C LYS A 328 -1.23 -44.03 -4.91
N ALA A 329 -1.76 -43.37 -3.88
CA ALA A 329 -2.20 -41.99 -3.83
C ALA A 329 -1.53 -41.04 -4.83
N ARG A 330 -2.37 -40.23 -5.48
CA ARG A 330 -2.24 -38.77 -5.55
C ARG A 330 -3.64 -38.17 -5.61
#